data_AF-A0A958ZBJ7-F1
#
_entry.id   AF-A0A958ZBJ7-F1
#
_cell.length_a   1.000
_cell.length_b   1.000
_cell.length_c   1.000
_cell.angle_alpha   90.00
_cell.angle_beta   90.00
_cell.angle_gamma   90.00
#
_symmetry.space_group_name_H-M   'P 1'
#
loop_
_entity.id
_entity.type
_entity.pdbx_description
1 polymer ?
#
loop_
_entity_poly.entity_id
_entity_poly.type
_entity_poly.pdbx_seq_one_letter_code
_entity_poly.pdbx_strand_id
1 'polypeptide(L)'
;MYDLCVYNNEDLICGHHLGTFLIKEDKAFQINNILGAWTFRKLPKSNELLLQGNYSGLYVLEKKNGNWKLRNKIEGFSSSARYFEIDNDNNVWVSHEYKGVFKLHLNEDYTKVISVSLDPDLPIGENSSLSKYKTNILYTFKEGVFKYDTIQRKFERDSSLSKLIDKNDYLSGKLVVDDEQRIWSFSKDKINYATVNNITNSIKINQIQIPVYLRGVISGYENITHLDKNIYLLGTANGYLTIDLSKINFDKDFDIKLNAVSLKNLKADAVNFNLNETAIFDNGPNTITIDFSVPHYDKYQGIKYQYKLEGHSNEWTDWTDKGEARFENLSFGEYTFKARAKMENKISNNVLTFKFKIKRPWYLSNPMLLAYFILIMLIFYIVHRINKYYYNKELKNKQLESEKLIMHIKNEQLNQDIENKNRELTLSKMSIIKKNELLNNIKKELKNEDEEKNVGSVIKLIDKNLNNTKDWEVFVKAFNNTDKGFLDKMKTLHPDLTPNDLRICVYLRMNLTSKEIAPLLNISVKSVETKRYRLRKRMNLPHEESLVNYILSL
;
A
#
# COMPACT_ATOMS: atom_id res chain seq x y z
N MET A 1 -7.00 -34.69 52.83
CA MET A 1 -8.04 -34.08 53.70
C MET A 1 -8.97 -33.26 52.82
N TYR A 2 -10.28 -33.33 53.04
CA TYR A 2 -11.28 -32.65 52.21
C TYR A 2 -11.97 -31.49 52.92
N ASP A 3 -12.32 -31.66 54.20
CA ASP A 3 -13.01 -30.64 54.99
C ASP A 3 -12.69 -30.80 56.48
N LEU A 4 -12.75 -29.68 57.21
CA LEU A 4 -12.61 -29.61 58.66
C LEU A 4 -13.83 -28.89 59.23
N CYS A 5 -14.65 -29.63 59.98
CA CYS A 5 -15.87 -29.13 60.57
C CYS A 5 -15.71 -29.00 62.08
N VAL A 6 -15.85 -27.78 62.61
CA VAL A 6 -15.96 -27.55 64.04
C VAL A 6 -17.42 -27.76 64.46
N TYR A 7 -17.67 -28.78 65.27
CA TYR A 7 -18.99 -29.08 65.81
C TYR A 7 -19.12 -28.57 67.24
N ASN A 8 -20.09 -27.67 67.45
CA ASN A 8 -20.43 -27.07 68.75
C ASN A 8 -19.24 -26.46 69.50
N ASN A 9 -18.23 -25.97 68.78
CA ASN A 9 -16.99 -25.39 69.33
C ASN A 9 -16.19 -26.36 70.23
N GLU A 10 -16.44 -27.66 70.16
CA GLU A 10 -15.79 -28.68 70.97
C GLU A 10 -15.05 -29.71 70.13
N ASP A 11 -15.73 -30.29 69.14
CA ASP A 11 -15.19 -31.39 68.34
C ASP A 11 -14.73 -30.89 66.97
N LEU A 12 -13.52 -31.27 66.57
CA LEU A 12 -13.02 -31.04 65.22
C LEU A 12 -13.13 -32.32 64.40
N ILE A 13 -14.01 -32.34 63.42
CA ILE A 13 -14.27 -33.50 62.55
C ILE A 13 -13.60 -33.27 61.21
N CYS A 14 -12.81 -34.24 60.78
CA CYS A 14 -12.07 -34.23 59.53
C CYS A 14 -12.69 -35.19 58.51
N GLY A 15 -13.09 -34.64 57.36
CA GLY A 15 -13.45 -35.41 56.17
C GLY A 15 -12.20 -35.81 55.38
N HIS A 16 -12.06 -37.10 55.09
CA HIS A 16 -10.90 -37.63 54.37
C HIS A 16 -11.31 -38.66 53.31
N HIS A 17 -10.42 -38.91 52.35
CA HIS A 17 -10.60 -39.98 51.35
C HIS A 17 -10.76 -41.36 52.00
N LEU A 18 -10.08 -41.60 53.13
CA LEU A 18 -10.08 -42.87 53.85
C LEU A 18 -11.19 -43.00 54.90
N GLY A 19 -12.07 -41.99 55.00
CA GLY A 19 -13.14 -41.96 55.99
C GLY A 19 -13.19 -40.69 56.80
N THR A 20 -13.86 -40.79 57.95
CA THR A 20 -14.09 -39.66 58.84
C THR A 20 -13.24 -39.81 60.08
N PHE A 21 -12.62 -38.72 60.52
CA PHE A 21 -11.73 -38.70 61.68
C PHE A 21 -12.20 -37.64 62.67
N LEU A 22 -12.07 -37.94 63.96
CA LEU A 22 -12.14 -36.97 65.03
C LEU A 22 -10.72 -36.51 65.35
N ILE A 23 -10.47 -35.21 65.27
CA ILE A 23 -9.20 -34.62 65.64
C ILE A 23 -9.29 -34.21 67.11
N LYS A 24 -8.41 -34.77 67.94
CA LYS A 24 -8.22 -34.37 69.33
C LYS A 24 -6.75 -34.03 69.51
N GLU A 25 -6.50 -32.78 69.91
CA GLU A 25 -5.13 -32.26 70.05
C GLU A 25 -4.34 -32.46 68.75
N ASP A 26 -3.31 -33.30 68.78
CA ASP A 26 -2.40 -33.60 67.67
C ASP A 26 -2.69 -34.94 66.97
N LYS A 27 -3.77 -35.64 67.36
CA LYS A 27 -4.09 -36.99 66.88
C LYS A 27 -5.42 -37.06 66.15
N ALA A 28 -5.44 -37.87 65.08
CA ALA A 28 -6.64 -38.20 64.31
C ALA A 28 -7.15 -39.60 64.71
N PHE A 29 -8.37 -39.67 65.22
CA PHE A 29 -9.05 -40.91 65.61
C PHE A 29 -10.11 -41.25 64.57
N GLN A 30 -10.01 -42.42 63.93
CA GLN A 30 -10.96 -42.80 62.88
C GLN A 30 -12.34 -43.10 63.47
N ILE A 31 -13.37 -42.39 63.00
CA ILE A 31 -14.78 -42.63 63.35
C ILE A 31 -15.35 -43.75 62.48
N ASN A 32 -15.03 -43.75 61.19
CA ASN A 32 -15.41 -44.79 60.24
C ASN A 32 -14.45 -44.80 59.02
N ASN A 33 -14.50 -45.87 58.23
CA ASN A 33 -13.67 -46.09 57.05
C ASN A 33 -14.45 -45.97 55.72
N ILE A 34 -15.61 -45.32 55.71
CA ILE A 34 -16.39 -45.12 54.48
C ILE A 34 -15.66 -44.10 53.60
N LEU A 35 -15.23 -44.54 52.43
CA LEU A 35 -14.40 -43.73 51.56
C LEU A 35 -15.06 -42.39 51.17
N GLY A 36 -14.21 -41.38 51.06
CA GLY A 36 -14.55 -40.11 50.44
C GLY A 36 -15.51 -39.23 51.23
N ALA A 37 -15.24 -38.97 52.51
CA ALA A 37 -16.04 -38.03 53.31
C ALA A 37 -15.74 -36.57 52.89
N TRP A 38 -16.69 -35.94 52.21
CA TRP A 38 -16.53 -34.64 51.56
C TRP A 38 -16.73 -33.45 52.49
N THR A 39 -17.90 -33.36 53.11
CA THR A 39 -18.30 -32.22 53.95
C THR A 39 -19.43 -32.62 54.91
N PHE A 40 -19.72 -31.74 55.86
CA PHE A 40 -20.64 -31.99 56.97
C PHE A 40 -21.65 -30.85 57.12
N ARG A 41 -22.89 -31.18 57.48
CA ARG A 41 -23.92 -30.21 57.87
C ARG A 41 -24.60 -30.65 59.16
N LYS A 42 -24.87 -29.68 60.04
CA LYS A 42 -25.70 -29.92 61.23
C LYS A 42 -27.12 -30.26 60.80
N LEU A 43 -27.70 -31.28 61.44
CA LEU A 43 -29.10 -31.59 61.24
C LEU A 43 -29.98 -30.59 62.04
N PRO A 44 -31.03 -30.01 61.45
CA PRO A 44 -31.77 -28.90 62.09
C PRO A 44 -32.45 -29.27 63.40
N LYS A 45 -32.92 -30.53 63.52
CA LYS A 45 -33.71 -31.02 64.64
C LYS A 45 -32.89 -31.79 65.69
N SER A 46 -31.56 -31.81 65.58
CA SER A 46 -30.71 -32.56 66.50
C SER A 46 -29.35 -31.91 66.75
N ASN A 47 -28.97 -31.84 68.02
CA ASN A 47 -27.64 -31.40 68.48
C ASN A 47 -26.64 -32.56 68.66
N GLU A 48 -27.02 -33.77 68.26
CA GLU A 48 -26.18 -34.97 68.37
C GLU A 48 -25.90 -35.63 67.01
N LEU A 49 -26.55 -35.15 65.95
CA LEU A 49 -26.43 -35.74 64.62
C LEU A 49 -25.76 -34.78 63.63
N LEU A 50 -24.97 -35.37 62.75
CA LEU A 50 -24.33 -34.70 61.62
C LEU A 50 -24.66 -35.43 60.33
N LEU A 51 -25.08 -34.67 59.33
CA LEU A 51 -25.21 -35.16 57.98
C LEU A 51 -23.85 -35.04 57.28
N GLN A 52 -23.38 -36.13 56.70
CA GLN A 52 -22.11 -36.23 56.00
C GLN A 52 -22.35 -36.56 54.53
N GLY A 53 -21.71 -35.82 53.63
CA GLY A 53 -21.69 -36.12 52.21
C GLY A 53 -20.48 -36.99 51.85
N ASN A 54 -20.70 -38.01 51.02
CA ASN A 54 -19.65 -38.94 50.57
C ASN A 54 -19.64 -39.12 49.04
N TYR A 55 -18.68 -39.90 48.53
CA TYR A 55 -18.64 -40.34 47.14
C TYR A 55 -19.92 -41.09 46.72
N SER A 56 -20.53 -41.81 47.66
CA SER A 56 -21.64 -42.73 47.40
C SER A 56 -22.93 -42.36 48.14
N GLY A 57 -23.24 -41.07 48.23
CA GLY A 57 -24.47 -40.56 48.84
C GLY A 57 -24.26 -39.86 50.18
N LEU A 58 -25.30 -39.88 51.03
CA LEU A 58 -25.35 -39.21 52.32
C LEU A 58 -25.31 -40.22 53.47
N TYR A 59 -24.64 -39.85 54.56
CA TYR A 59 -24.48 -40.65 55.77
C TYR A 59 -24.78 -39.81 57.00
N VAL A 60 -25.22 -40.46 58.07
CA VAL A 60 -25.48 -39.80 59.35
C VAL A 60 -24.45 -40.26 60.38
N LEU A 61 -23.78 -39.30 60.99
CA LEU A 61 -22.96 -39.51 62.18
C LEU A 61 -23.76 -39.15 63.43
N GLU A 62 -23.48 -39.85 64.51
CA GLU A 62 -24.13 -39.66 65.80
C GLU A 62 -23.08 -39.54 66.90
N LYS A 63 -23.22 -38.50 67.74
CA LYS A 63 -22.46 -38.34 68.98
C LYS A 63 -23.28 -38.95 70.12
N LYS A 64 -22.83 -40.09 70.65
CA LYS A 64 -23.42 -40.74 71.83
C LYS A 64 -22.40 -40.85 72.93
N ASN A 65 -22.74 -40.40 74.14
CA ASN A 65 -21.86 -40.42 75.31
C ASN A 65 -20.49 -39.78 75.02
N GLY A 66 -20.47 -38.67 74.29
CA GLY A 66 -19.23 -37.95 73.91
C GLY A 66 -18.41 -38.58 72.78
N ASN A 67 -18.83 -39.72 72.22
CA ASN A 67 -18.12 -40.41 71.14
C ASN A 67 -18.91 -40.37 69.83
N TRP A 68 -18.20 -40.05 68.74
CA TRP A 68 -18.74 -40.08 67.40
C TRP A 68 -18.71 -41.50 66.82
N LYS A 69 -19.80 -41.89 66.17
CA LYS A 69 -19.89 -43.11 65.37
C LYS A 69 -20.69 -42.88 64.10
N LEU A 70 -20.46 -43.72 63.10
CA LEU A 70 -21.36 -43.82 61.96
C LEU A 70 -22.68 -44.46 62.41
N ARG A 71 -23.80 -43.78 62.19
CA ARG A 71 -25.14 -44.27 62.55
C ARG A 71 -25.73 -45.10 61.42
N ASN A 72 -25.86 -44.51 60.24
CA ASN A 72 -26.42 -45.17 59.06
C ASN A 72 -26.04 -44.45 57.76
N LYS A 73 -26.20 -45.15 56.63
CA LYS A 73 -26.31 -44.54 55.30
C LYS A 73 -27.76 -44.11 55.09
N ILE A 74 -27.99 -43.01 54.38
CA ILE A 74 -29.34 -42.64 53.92
C ILE A 74 -29.65 -43.41 52.64
N GLU A 75 -30.69 -44.23 52.68
CA GLU A 75 -31.17 -45.00 51.52
C GLU A 75 -31.86 -44.10 50.49
N GLY A 76 -31.84 -44.49 49.21
CA GLY A 76 -32.55 -43.77 48.14
C GLY A 76 -31.74 -42.68 47.40
N PHE A 77 -30.48 -42.42 47.78
CA PHE A 77 -29.57 -41.54 47.02
C PHE A 77 -28.11 -42.02 47.08
N SER A 78 -27.52 -42.30 45.91
CA SER A 78 -26.17 -42.89 45.78
C SER A 78 -25.17 -42.02 45.02
N SER A 79 -25.58 -40.86 44.50
CA SER A 79 -24.67 -39.94 43.80
C SER A 79 -23.73 -39.24 44.79
N SER A 80 -22.56 -38.82 44.31
CA SER A 80 -21.59 -38.06 45.12
C SER A 80 -22.23 -36.79 45.68
N ALA A 81 -22.16 -36.62 47.00
CA ALA A 81 -22.74 -35.50 47.72
C ALA A 81 -21.64 -34.56 48.24
N ARG A 82 -20.84 -34.02 47.33
CA ARG A 82 -19.73 -33.11 47.69
C ARG A 82 -20.21 -31.75 48.16
N TYR A 83 -21.13 -31.15 47.41
CA TYR A 83 -21.75 -29.88 47.75
C TYR A 83 -23.21 -30.11 48.05
N PHE A 84 -23.59 -29.99 49.32
CA PHE A 84 -24.97 -30.09 49.72
C PHE A 84 -25.32 -29.12 50.84
N GLU A 85 -26.59 -28.74 50.89
CA GLU A 85 -27.15 -27.92 51.95
C GLU A 85 -28.47 -28.52 52.43
N ILE A 86 -28.80 -28.27 53.69
CA ILE A 86 -30.03 -28.72 54.34
C ILE A 86 -30.78 -27.53 54.95
N ASP A 87 -32.10 -27.53 54.77
CA ASP A 87 -33.02 -26.60 55.42
C ASP A 87 -33.63 -27.20 56.69
N ASN A 88 -34.49 -26.44 57.37
CA ASN A 88 -35.13 -26.87 58.62
C ASN A 88 -36.25 -27.92 58.42
N ASP A 89 -36.68 -28.14 57.17
CA ASP A 89 -37.78 -29.03 56.78
C ASP A 89 -37.27 -30.36 56.21
N ASN A 90 -36.01 -30.72 56.52
CA ASN A 90 -35.33 -31.94 56.06
C ASN A 90 -35.21 -32.04 54.53
N ASN A 91 -35.28 -30.93 53.80
CA ASN A 91 -34.93 -30.89 52.39
C ASN A 91 -33.42 -30.76 52.25
N VAL A 92 -32.83 -31.57 51.39
CA VAL A 92 -31.41 -31.55 51.08
C VAL A 92 -31.23 -31.25 49.60
N TRP A 93 -30.46 -30.22 49.30
CA TRP A 93 -30.03 -29.91 47.93
C TRP A 93 -28.64 -30.48 47.73
N VAL A 94 -28.44 -31.24 46.66
CA VAL A 94 -27.14 -31.80 46.30
C VAL A 94 -26.77 -31.33 44.90
N SER A 95 -25.68 -30.58 44.79
CA SER A 95 -25.17 -30.15 43.48
C SER A 95 -24.31 -31.25 42.88
N HIS A 96 -24.64 -31.61 41.64
CA HIS A 96 -23.92 -32.57 40.85
C HIS A 96 -23.52 -31.93 39.52
N GLU A 97 -22.21 -31.89 39.27
CA GLU A 97 -21.60 -31.16 38.15
C GLU A 97 -22.21 -31.47 36.78
N TYR A 98 -22.58 -32.73 36.53
CA TYR A 98 -23.14 -33.16 35.24
C TYR A 98 -24.65 -33.40 35.22
N LYS A 99 -25.30 -33.41 36.38
CA LYS A 99 -26.72 -33.78 36.48
C LYS A 99 -27.60 -32.62 36.93
N GLY A 100 -27.01 -31.53 37.42
CA GLY A 100 -27.74 -30.40 38.00
C GLY A 100 -27.89 -30.53 39.51
N VAL A 101 -28.90 -29.88 40.07
CA VAL A 101 -29.15 -29.88 41.51
C VAL A 101 -30.30 -30.83 41.82
N PHE A 102 -30.00 -31.86 42.61
CA PHE A 102 -31.01 -32.71 43.21
C PHE A 102 -31.64 -32.03 44.41
N LYS A 103 -32.96 -32.14 44.54
CA LYS A 103 -33.69 -31.88 45.77
C LYS A 103 -34.18 -33.20 46.35
N LEU A 104 -33.74 -33.49 47.56
CA LEU A 104 -34.08 -34.68 48.32
C LEU A 104 -34.96 -34.28 49.49
N HIS A 105 -35.99 -35.05 49.79
CA HIS A 105 -36.74 -34.91 51.04
C HIS A 105 -36.45 -36.10 51.94
N LEU A 106 -35.87 -35.89 53.11
CA LEU A 106 -35.53 -36.97 54.04
C LEU A 106 -36.69 -37.28 55.00
N ASN A 107 -36.80 -38.53 55.45
CA ASN A 107 -37.69 -38.85 56.56
C ASN A 107 -37.17 -38.28 57.89
N GLU A 108 -38.06 -38.14 58.87
CA GLU A 108 -37.74 -37.57 60.19
C GLU A 108 -36.61 -38.33 60.92
N ASP A 109 -36.49 -39.64 60.72
CA ASP A 109 -35.43 -40.44 61.34
C ASP A 109 -34.08 -40.37 60.60
N TYR A 110 -34.00 -39.69 59.45
CA TYR A 110 -32.81 -39.60 58.59
C TYR A 110 -32.24 -40.96 58.16
N THR A 111 -33.12 -41.88 57.77
CA THR A 111 -32.76 -43.23 57.29
C THR A 111 -32.94 -43.41 55.79
N LYS A 112 -33.86 -42.66 55.17
CA LYS A 112 -34.14 -42.76 53.73
C LYS A 112 -34.57 -41.42 53.12
N VAL A 113 -34.34 -41.31 51.83
CA VAL A 113 -34.94 -40.27 50.99
C VAL A 113 -36.37 -40.68 50.62
N ILE A 114 -37.34 -39.83 50.95
CA ILE A 114 -38.77 -40.00 50.62
C ILE A 114 -39.03 -39.63 49.16
N SER A 115 -38.43 -38.55 48.68
CA SER A 115 -38.57 -38.08 47.30
C SER A 115 -37.29 -37.47 46.77
N VAL A 116 -37.06 -37.66 45.47
CA VAL A 116 -35.93 -37.10 44.72
C VAL A 116 -36.52 -36.36 43.53
N SER A 117 -36.16 -35.10 43.36
CA SER A 117 -36.43 -34.35 42.13
C SER A 117 -35.16 -33.66 41.64
N LEU A 118 -35.11 -33.39 40.35
CA LEU A 118 -34.12 -32.51 39.76
C LEU A 118 -34.79 -31.16 39.49
N ASP A 119 -34.07 -30.05 39.68
CA ASP A 119 -34.53 -28.76 39.17
C ASP A 119 -34.31 -28.73 37.64
N PRO A 120 -35.39 -28.73 36.82
CA PRO A 120 -35.26 -28.86 35.37
C PRO A 120 -34.82 -27.56 34.69
N ASP A 121 -35.07 -26.42 35.33
CA ASP A 121 -34.84 -25.09 34.74
C ASP A 121 -33.48 -24.51 35.14
N LEU A 122 -32.83 -25.11 36.14
CA LEU A 122 -31.52 -24.68 36.61
C LEU A 122 -30.40 -25.17 35.66
N PRO A 123 -29.59 -24.27 35.08
CA PRO A 123 -28.52 -24.68 34.19
C PRO A 123 -27.45 -25.50 34.91
N ILE A 124 -26.99 -26.54 34.23
CA ILE A 124 -25.88 -27.39 34.68
C ILE A 124 -24.57 -26.66 34.36
N GLY A 125 -23.66 -26.60 35.34
CA GLY A 125 -22.38 -25.92 35.19
C GLY A 125 -21.23 -26.72 35.78
N GLU A 126 -20.13 -26.80 35.03
CA GLU A 126 -18.86 -27.33 35.53
C GLU A 126 -18.35 -26.52 36.72
N ASN A 127 -17.71 -27.23 37.65
CA ASN A 127 -17.24 -26.72 38.93
C ASN A 127 -18.32 -25.95 39.74
N SER A 128 -19.60 -26.29 39.53
CA SER A 128 -20.69 -25.69 40.29
C SER A 128 -20.63 -26.10 41.77
N SER A 129 -21.21 -25.26 42.63
CA SER A 129 -21.27 -25.55 44.06
C SER A 129 -22.59 -25.09 44.68
N LEU A 130 -22.86 -25.61 45.87
CA LEU A 130 -23.89 -25.12 46.78
C LEU A 130 -23.23 -24.52 48.01
N SER A 131 -23.79 -23.43 48.50
CA SER A 131 -23.37 -22.80 49.74
C SER A 131 -24.57 -22.18 50.44
N LYS A 132 -24.55 -22.20 51.77
CA LYS A 132 -25.56 -21.52 52.59
C LYS A 132 -25.09 -20.11 52.93
N TYR A 133 -25.93 -19.12 52.66
CA TYR A 133 -25.71 -17.75 53.09
C TYR A 133 -26.95 -17.24 53.84
N LYS A 134 -26.79 -17.01 55.15
CA LYS A 134 -27.90 -16.75 56.08
C LYS A 134 -28.92 -17.90 56.00
N THR A 135 -30.17 -17.62 55.61
CA THR A 135 -31.23 -18.60 55.41
C THR A 135 -31.31 -19.14 53.98
N ASN A 136 -30.56 -18.55 53.05
CA ASN A 136 -30.69 -18.84 51.62
C ASN A 136 -29.69 -19.91 51.18
N ILE A 137 -30.15 -20.76 50.27
CA ILE A 137 -29.30 -21.72 49.57
C ILE A 137 -28.90 -21.09 48.24
N LEU A 138 -27.60 -21.04 48.01
CA LEU A 138 -27.00 -20.45 46.82
C LEU A 138 -26.42 -21.56 45.96
N TYR A 139 -26.88 -21.67 44.73
CA TYR A 139 -26.23 -22.43 43.67
C TYR A 139 -25.38 -21.48 42.83
N THR A 140 -24.10 -21.79 42.68
CA THR A 140 -23.17 -20.91 41.97
C THR A 140 -22.46 -21.68 40.88
N PHE A 141 -22.40 -21.09 39.70
CA PHE A 141 -21.63 -21.60 38.56
C PHE A 141 -21.23 -20.46 37.62
N LYS A 142 -20.66 -20.78 36.46
CA LYS A 142 -20.09 -19.83 35.50
C LYS A 142 -20.98 -18.64 35.11
N GLU A 143 -22.31 -18.78 35.11
CA GLU A 143 -23.23 -17.69 34.74
C GLU A 143 -23.70 -16.81 35.92
N GLY A 144 -23.27 -17.14 37.14
CA GLY A 144 -23.57 -16.34 38.33
C GLY A 144 -24.00 -17.15 39.55
N VAL A 145 -24.64 -16.43 40.48
CA VAL A 145 -25.16 -16.95 41.74
C VAL A 145 -26.68 -16.97 41.65
N PHE A 146 -27.26 -18.12 41.96
CA PHE A 146 -28.69 -18.39 41.95
C PHE A 146 -29.14 -18.71 43.36
N LYS A 147 -30.19 -18.03 43.82
CA LYS A 147 -30.76 -18.18 45.14
C LYS A 147 -32.03 -19.04 45.04
N TYR A 148 -32.19 -19.99 45.96
CA TYR A 148 -33.42 -20.76 46.05
C TYR A 148 -34.56 -19.90 46.61
N ASP A 149 -35.65 -19.76 45.84
CA ASP A 149 -36.91 -19.17 46.27
C ASP A 149 -37.79 -20.26 46.89
N THR A 150 -38.10 -20.13 48.18
CA THR A 150 -38.91 -21.10 48.93
C THR A 150 -40.40 -21.07 48.56
N ILE A 151 -40.91 -19.94 48.08
CA ILE A 151 -42.30 -19.76 47.67
C ILE A 151 -42.51 -20.36 46.29
N GLN A 152 -41.66 -19.98 45.32
CA GLN A 152 -41.73 -20.48 43.95
C GLN A 152 -41.09 -21.86 43.78
N ARG A 153 -40.35 -22.32 44.79
CA ARG A 153 -39.66 -23.63 44.87
C ARG A 153 -38.63 -23.87 43.77
N LYS A 154 -38.01 -22.80 43.25
CA LYS A 154 -37.02 -22.85 42.16
C LYS A 154 -35.81 -21.97 42.47
N PHE A 155 -34.70 -22.19 41.78
CA PHE A 155 -33.54 -21.29 41.83
C PHE A 155 -33.73 -20.08 40.90
N GLU A 156 -33.54 -18.88 41.43
CA GLU A 156 -33.58 -17.62 40.68
C GLU A 156 -32.24 -16.91 40.71
N ARG A 157 -31.83 -16.32 39.59
CA ARG A 157 -30.55 -15.62 39.51
C ARG A 157 -30.56 -14.36 40.39
N ASP A 158 -29.63 -14.28 41.33
CA ASP A 158 -29.45 -13.10 42.16
C ASP A 158 -28.58 -12.08 41.41
N SER A 159 -29.15 -10.93 41.05
CA SER A 159 -28.48 -9.91 40.24
C SER A 159 -27.30 -9.23 40.96
N SER A 160 -27.30 -9.20 42.29
CA SER A 160 -26.28 -8.54 43.09
C SER A 160 -25.11 -9.48 43.38
N LEU A 161 -25.40 -10.70 43.87
CA LEU A 161 -24.39 -11.71 44.16
C LEU A 161 -23.75 -12.26 42.89
N SER A 162 -24.48 -12.32 41.77
CA SER A 162 -23.89 -12.75 40.50
C SER A 162 -22.74 -11.87 40.02
N LYS A 163 -22.58 -10.64 40.53
CA LYS A 163 -21.43 -9.78 40.21
C LYS A 163 -20.12 -10.30 40.82
N LEU A 164 -20.17 -11.27 41.75
CA LEU A 164 -19.00 -11.98 42.28
C LEU A 164 -18.39 -12.97 41.27
N ILE A 165 -19.11 -13.27 40.20
CA ILE A 165 -18.72 -14.24 39.19
C ILE A 165 -18.50 -13.53 37.86
N ASP A 166 -17.25 -13.52 37.40
CA ASP A 166 -16.90 -13.12 36.05
C ASP A 166 -16.81 -14.37 35.16
N LYS A 167 -17.67 -14.43 34.15
CA LYS A 167 -17.76 -15.56 33.21
C LYS A 167 -16.43 -15.85 32.49
N ASN A 168 -15.64 -14.81 32.20
CA ASN A 168 -14.37 -14.92 31.48
C ASN A 168 -13.23 -15.35 32.39
N ASP A 169 -13.34 -15.06 33.69
CA ASP A 169 -12.36 -15.35 34.73
C ASP A 169 -12.86 -16.43 35.74
N TYR A 170 -13.83 -17.25 35.33
CA TYR A 170 -14.44 -18.26 36.20
C TYR A 170 -13.46 -19.42 36.48
N LEU A 171 -13.24 -19.72 37.76
CA LEU A 171 -12.48 -20.89 38.22
C LEU A 171 -13.41 -21.97 38.76
N SER A 172 -14.23 -21.63 39.76
CA SER A 172 -15.24 -22.50 40.33
C SER A 172 -16.39 -21.70 40.94
N GLY A 173 -17.51 -22.38 41.18
CA GLY A 173 -18.66 -21.82 41.88
C GLY A 173 -18.50 -21.84 43.40
N LYS A 174 -17.32 -22.19 43.94
CA LYS A 174 -17.14 -22.28 45.39
C LYS A 174 -17.28 -20.91 46.03
N LEU A 175 -18.18 -20.84 47.01
CA LEU A 175 -18.31 -19.69 47.89
C LEU A 175 -17.89 -20.08 49.30
N VAL A 176 -17.17 -19.18 49.98
CA VAL A 176 -16.88 -19.30 51.41
C VAL A 176 -17.52 -18.13 52.12
N VAL A 177 -18.38 -18.41 53.09
CA VAL A 177 -19.00 -17.40 53.95
C VAL A 177 -18.24 -17.39 55.25
N ASP A 178 -17.68 -16.24 55.62
CA ASP A 178 -17.00 -16.10 56.91
C ASP A 178 -18.00 -15.77 58.04
N ASP A 179 -17.49 -15.78 59.27
CA ASP A 179 -18.18 -15.41 60.49
C ASP A 179 -18.73 -13.97 60.46
N GLU A 180 -18.04 -13.06 59.77
CA GLU A 180 -18.50 -11.69 59.53
C GLU A 180 -19.52 -11.53 58.38
N GLN A 181 -20.03 -12.64 57.83
CA GLN A 181 -21.00 -12.67 56.73
C GLN A 181 -20.48 -12.08 55.41
N ARG A 182 -19.16 -12.02 55.22
CA ARG A 182 -18.54 -11.71 53.93
C ARG A 182 -18.56 -12.97 53.08
N ILE A 183 -18.84 -12.79 51.79
CA ILE A 183 -18.91 -13.91 50.82
C ILE A 183 -17.70 -13.84 49.93
N TRP A 184 -16.88 -14.87 49.97
CA TRP A 184 -15.67 -15.02 49.17
C TRP A 184 -15.94 -15.87 47.94
N SER A 185 -15.48 -15.41 46.77
CA SER A 185 -15.49 -16.16 45.51
C SER A 185 -14.09 -16.23 44.91
N PHE A 186 -13.84 -17.29 44.14
CA PHE A 186 -12.53 -17.57 43.57
C PHE A 186 -12.60 -17.57 42.04
N SER A 187 -11.86 -16.67 41.42
CA SER A 187 -11.70 -16.53 39.97
C SER A 187 -10.32 -17.05 39.55
N LYS A 188 -9.95 -17.10 38.26
CA LYS A 188 -8.60 -17.57 37.86
C LYS A 188 -7.53 -16.55 38.23
N ASP A 189 -7.78 -15.27 38.00
CA ASP A 189 -6.77 -14.21 38.20
C ASP A 189 -6.86 -13.55 39.58
N LYS A 190 -7.99 -13.71 40.27
CA LYS A 190 -8.27 -12.99 41.52
C LYS A 190 -9.14 -13.77 42.50
N ILE A 191 -9.21 -13.25 43.72
CA ILE A 191 -10.17 -13.60 44.76
C ILE A 191 -11.07 -12.40 44.97
N ASN A 192 -12.39 -12.60 45.01
CA ASN A 192 -13.33 -11.53 45.29
C ASN A 192 -13.96 -11.76 46.66
N TYR A 193 -14.31 -10.68 47.36
CA TYR A 193 -15.19 -10.78 48.52
C TYR A 193 -16.24 -9.67 48.52
N ALA A 194 -17.45 -10.05 48.88
CA ALA A 194 -18.58 -9.16 49.03
C ALA A 194 -18.80 -8.82 50.50
N THR A 195 -18.90 -7.53 50.80
CA THR A 195 -19.45 -7.01 52.06
C THR A 195 -20.84 -6.46 51.80
N VAL A 196 -21.80 -6.80 52.65
CA VAL A 196 -23.18 -6.30 52.55
C VAL A 196 -23.35 -5.08 53.45
N ASN A 197 -23.89 -3.99 52.89
CA ASN A 197 -24.33 -2.86 53.68
C ASN A 197 -25.66 -3.22 54.35
N ASN A 198 -25.67 -3.29 55.68
CA ASN A 198 -26.84 -3.70 56.45
C ASN A 198 -28.04 -2.76 56.35
N ILE A 199 -27.86 -1.50 55.91
CA ILE A 199 -28.93 -0.50 55.79
C ILE A 199 -29.56 -0.56 54.40
N THR A 200 -28.74 -0.48 53.36
CA THR A 200 -29.19 -0.42 51.96
C THR A 200 -29.36 -1.80 51.33
N ASN A 201 -28.89 -2.85 52.01
CA ASN A 201 -28.74 -4.21 51.49
C ASN A 201 -27.92 -4.28 50.18
N SER A 202 -27.11 -3.24 49.91
CA SER A 202 -26.25 -3.18 48.73
C SER A 202 -24.95 -3.93 48.98
N ILE A 203 -24.42 -4.55 47.92
CA ILE A 203 -23.19 -5.33 47.99
C ILE A 203 -22.03 -4.48 47.46
N LYS A 204 -20.98 -4.33 48.27
CA LYS A 204 -19.67 -3.84 47.83
C LYS A 204 -18.77 -5.05 47.58
N ILE A 205 -18.28 -5.18 46.35
CA ILE A 205 -17.35 -6.24 45.95
C ILE A 205 -15.95 -5.64 45.91
N ASN A 206 -15.02 -6.29 46.60
CA ASN A 206 -13.61 -5.97 46.59
C ASN A 206 -12.86 -7.16 45.95
N GLN A 207 -11.75 -6.89 45.25
CA GLN A 207 -11.00 -7.91 44.54
C GLN A 207 -9.54 -7.87 44.98
N ILE A 208 -8.92 -9.05 45.09
CA ILE A 208 -7.52 -9.22 45.47
C ILE A 208 -6.87 -10.05 44.37
N GLN A 209 -5.91 -9.49 43.64
CA GLN A 209 -5.21 -10.19 42.57
C GLN A 209 -4.19 -11.19 43.10
N ILE A 210 -4.69 -12.39 43.40
CA ILE A 210 -3.87 -13.57 43.67
C ILE A 210 -4.24 -14.64 42.63
N PRO A 211 -3.51 -14.69 41.50
CA PRO A 211 -3.81 -15.64 40.43
C PRO A 211 -3.73 -17.11 40.87
N VAL A 212 -4.42 -17.97 40.13
CA VAL A 212 -4.51 -19.41 40.40
C VAL A 212 -3.15 -20.09 40.39
N TYR A 213 -2.20 -19.64 39.56
CA TYR A 213 -0.86 -20.20 39.53
C TYR A 213 -0.05 -19.91 40.80
N LEU A 214 -0.32 -18.81 41.52
CA LEU A 214 0.28 -18.53 42.83
C LEU A 214 -0.37 -19.36 43.94
N ARG A 215 -1.66 -19.65 43.81
CA ARG A 215 -2.41 -20.49 44.77
C ARG A 215 -2.10 -21.97 44.59
N GLY A 216 -1.89 -22.42 43.35
CA GLY A 216 -1.67 -23.82 42.99
C GLY A 216 -2.83 -24.76 43.34
N VAL A 217 -4.01 -24.22 43.69
CA VAL A 217 -5.15 -25.01 44.17
C VAL A 217 -5.89 -25.70 43.03
N ILE A 218 -6.43 -26.89 43.32
CA ILE A 218 -7.35 -27.60 42.41
C ILE A 218 -8.71 -26.89 42.44
N SER A 219 -9.33 -26.69 41.28
CA SER A 219 -10.67 -26.09 41.17
C SER A 219 -11.70 -26.77 42.08
N GLY A 220 -12.48 -25.97 42.81
CA GLY A 220 -13.43 -26.43 43.83
C GLY A 220 -12.82 -26.73 45.20
N TYR A 221 -11.49 -26.72 45.36
CA TYR A 221 -10.81 -26.89 46.65
C TYR A 221 -10.20 -25.59 47.18
N GLU A 222 -10.56 -24.47 46.58
CA GLU A 222 -10.20 -23.15 47.07
C GLU A 222 -10.71 -22.97 48.49
N ASN A 223 -9.96 -22.28 49.33
CA ASN A 223 -10.30 -22.14 50.73
C ASN A 223 -9.80 -20.80 51.23
N ILE A 224 -10.50 -20.26 52.21
CA ILE A 224 -10.05 -19.10 52.96
C ILE A 224 -10.67 -19.18 54.35
N THR A 225 -9.89 -18.89 55.38
CA THR A 225 -10.33 -18.97 56.78
C THR A 225 -10.07 -17.64 57.45
N HIS A 226 -11.10 -17.07 58.07
CA HIS A 226 -10.93 -15.89 58.92
C HIS A 226 -10.20 -16.28 60.21
N LEU A 227 -9.16 -15.53 60.57
CA LEU A 227 -8.39 -15.77 61.80
C LEU A 227 -8.74 -14.74 62.88
N ASP A 228 -8.58 -13.44 62.57
CA ASP A 228 -8.88 -12.33 63.48
C ASP A 228 -9.04 -11.02 62.68
N LYS A 229 -10.10 -10.25 62.96
CA LYS A 229 -10.44 -8.94 62.35
C LYS A 229 -10.39 -8.89 60.82
N ASN A 230 -9.20 -8.65 60.29
CA ASN A 230 -8.93 -8.47 58.86
C ASN A 230 -7.89 -9.46 58.35
N ILE A 231 -7.48 -10.42 59.17
CA ILE A 231 -6.45 -11.42 58.89
C ILE A 231 -7.14 -12.71 58.45
N TYR A 232 -6.78 -13.17 57.26
CA TYR A 232 -7.28 -14.38 56.65
C TYR A 232 -6.13 -15.32 56.31
N LEU A 233 -6.38 -16.62 56.43
CA LEU A 233 -5.52 -17.68 55.98
C LEU A 233 -6.03 -18.23 54.64
N LEU A 234 -5.23 -18.12 53.60
CA LEU A 234 -5.49 -18.68 52.28
C LEU A 234 -4.60 -19.89 52.07
N GLY A 235 -5.18 -21.09 51.99
CA GLY A 235 -4.43 -22.30 51.66
C GLY A 235 -3.97 -22.31 50.20
N THR A 236 -2.78 -22.86 49.97
CA THR A 236 -2.17 -23.06 48.65
C THR A 236 -1.71 -24.51 48.52
N ALA A 237 -1.33 -24.95 47.32
CA ALA A 237 -0.78 -26.30 47.14
C ALA A 237 0.51 -26.56 47.96
N ASN A 238 1.28 -25.51 48.26
CA ASN A 238 2.60 -25.62 48.88
C ASN A 238 2.66 -24.97 50.28
N GLY A 239 1.52 -24.78 50.95
CA GLY A 239 1.46 -24.12 52.27
C GLY A 239 0.27 -23.17 52.35
N TYR A 240 0.47 -22.00 52.94
CA TYR A 240 -0.58 -21.00 53.12
C TYR A 240 -0.03 -19.57 52.98
N LEU A 241 -0.95 -18.64 52.75
CA LEU A 241 -0.70 -17.19 52.76
C LEU A 241 -1.55 -16.56 53.86
N THR A 242 -0.99 -15.57 54.54
CA THR A 242 -1.75 -14.70 55.44
C THR A 242 -2.08 -13.40 54.72
N ILE A 243 -3.37 -13.08 54.61
CA ILE A 243 -3.88 -11.87 53.97
C ILE A 243 -4.38 -10.93 55.05
N ASP A 244 -3.87 -9.71 55.08
CA ASP A 244 -4.33 -8.65 55.98
C ASP A 244 -5.06 -7.58 55.18
N LEU A 245 -6.39 -7.60 55.23
CA LEU A 245 -7.24 -6.69 54.47
C LEU A 245 -7.10 -5.23 54.90
N SER A 246 -6.62 -4.95 56.11
CA SER A 246 -6.41 -3.58 56.58
C SER A 246 -5.26 -2.87 55.85
N LYS A 247 -4.35 -3.66 55.27
CA LYS A 247 -3.20 -3.15 54.50
C LYS A 247 -3.52 -2.95 53.03
N ILE A 248 -4.65 -3.45 52.55
CA ILE A 248 -5.07 -3.31 51.15
C ILE A 248 -5.94 -2.05 51.03
N ASN A 249 -5.36 -0.96 50.53
CA ASN A 249 -6.10 0.28 50.33
C ASN A 249 -6.64 0.35 48.89
N PHE A 250 -7.93 0.08 48.74
CA PHE A 250 -8.62 0.12 47.44
C PHE A 250 -8.95 1.54 46.95
N ASP A 251 -8.92 2.54 47.83
CA ASP A 251 -9.37 3.91 47.53
C ASP A 251 -8.21 4.86 47.23
N LYS A 252 -6.96 4.38 47.23
CA LYS A 252 -5.78 5.22 46.98
C LYS A 252 -5.82 5.83 45.59
N ASP A 253 -5.61 7.14 45.53
CA ASP A 253 -5.42 7.87 44.28
C ASP A 253 -4.13 7.44 43.59
N PHE A 254 -4.16 7.39 42.25
CA PHE A 254 -3.02 7.01 41.45
C PHE A 254 -3.01 7.75 40.10
N ASP A 255 -1.79 7.97 39.62
CA ASP A 255 -1.53 8.61 38.34
C ASP A 255 -0.86 7.62 37.38
N ILE A 256 -1.17 7.73 36.10
CA ILE A 256 -0.42 7.10 35.02
C ILE A 256 0.79 7.98 34.63
N LYS A 257 1.93 7.35 34.37
CA LYS A 257 3.18 8.00 33.95
C LYS A 257 3.65 7.42 32.61
N LEU A 258 4.26 8.27 31.80
CA LEU A 258 4.97 7.88 30.59
C LEU A 258 6.34 7.34 31.00
N ASN A 259 6.69 6.15 30.53
CA ASN A 259 7.96 5.51 30.83
C ASN A 259 8.97 5.77 29.72
N ALA A 260 8.59 5.45 28.48
CA ALA A 260 9.45 5.56 27.32
C ALA A 260 8.64 5.73 26.04
N VAL A 261 9.28 6.30 25.03
CA VAL A 261 8.81 6.29 23.64
C VAL A 261 9.95 5.74 22.82
N SER A 262 9.72 4.67 22.07
CA SER A 262 10.73 4.05 21.22
C SER A 262 10.30 4.04 19.75
N LEU A 263 11.27 4.27 18.88
CA LEU A 263 11.10 4.36 17.44
C LEU A 263 11.84 3.19 16.79
N LYS A 264 11.15 2.41 15.96
CA LYS A 264 11.75 1.27 15.24
C LYS A 264 11.52 1.39 13.74
N ASN A 265 12.61 1.26 12.98
CA ASN A 265 12.59 1.13 11.52
C ASN A 265 12.68 -0.35 11.12
N LEU A 266 12.20 -0.73 9.92
CA LEU A 266 12.14 -2.12 9.44
C LEU A 266 13.44 -2.94 9.58
N LYS A 267 14.61 -2.28 9.56
CA LYS A 267 15.94 -2.91 9.56
C LYS A 267 16.86 -2.43 10.69
N ALA A 268 16.36 -1.60 11.59
CA ALA A 268 17.17 -1.02 12.67
C ALA A 268 16.63 -1.44 14.04
N ASP A 269 17.51 -1.43 15.03
CA ASP A 269 17.12 -1.58 16.42
C ASP A 269 16.22 -0.41 16.87
N ALA A 270 15.39 -0.68 17.87
CA ALA A 270 14.55 0.34 18.46
C ALA A 270 15.41 1.38 19.20
N VAL A 271 15.21 2.66 18.89
CA VAL A 271 15.90 3.76 19.55
C VAL A 271 14.92 4.47 20.49
N ASN A 272 15.32 4.65 21.74
CA ASN A 272 14.53 5.39 22.72
C ASN A 272 14.62 6.89 22.43
N PHE A 273 13.46 7.54 22.39
CA PHE A 273 13.35 8.98 22.29
C PHE A 273 13.56 9.64 23.66
N ASN A 274 14.31 10.74 23.67
CA ASN A 274 14.53 11.55 24.85
C ASN A 274 13.28 12.41 25.14
N LEU A 275 12.55 12.08 26.20
CA LEU A 275 11.28 12.74 26.56
C LEU A 275 11.40 14.24 26.87
N ASN A 276 12.62 14.75 27.11
CA ASN A 276 12.86 16.18 27.36
C ASN A 276 12.89 17.02 26.07
N GLU A 277 12.94 16.37 24.90
CA GLU A 277 12.97 17.06 23.61
C GLU A 277 11.57 17.20 23.01
N THR A 278 11.42 18.14 22.09
CA THR A 278 10.19 18.24 21.28
C THR A 278 10.08 17.01 20.38
N ALA A 279 9.00 16.23 20.56
CA ALA A 279 8.77 14.99 19.83
C ALA A 279 8.39 15.24 18.36
N ILE A 280 9.40 15.48 17.53
CA ILE A 280 9.27 15.63 16.08
C ILE A 280 10.07 14.52 15.41
N PHE A 281 9.36 13.59 14.79
CA PHE A 281 9.94 12.41 14.16
C PHE A 281 10.01 12.57 12.65
N ASP A 282 11.09 12.11 12.03
CA ASP A 282 11.19 12.08 10.57
C ASP A 282 10.19 11.07 9.97
N ASN A 283 9.88 11.22 8.69
CA ASN A 283 9.08 10.23 7.98
C ASN A 283 9.94 8.96 7.78
N GLY A 284 9.82 8.00 8.70
CA GLY A 284 10.79 6.93 8.82
C GLY A 284 10.42 5.80 9.78
N PRO A 285 9.94 6.06 11.03
CA PRO A 285 9.62 4.99 11.96
C PRO A 285 8.41 4.21 11.46
N ASN A 286 8.66 2.96 11.10
CA ASN A 286 7.63 1.98 10.81
C ASN A 286 6.79 1.65 12.04
N THR A 287 7.38 1.80 13.23
CA THR A 287 6.70 1.51 14.49
C THR A 287 7.09 2.52 15.55
N ILE A 288 6.08 3.11 16.19
CA ILE A 288 6.22 3.90 17.41
C ILE A 288 5.61 3.09 18.54
N THR A 289 6.42 2.81 19.56
CA THR A 289 5.96 2.16 20.79
C THR A 289 6.02 3.16 21.93
N ILE A 290 4.94 3.24 22.70
CA ILE A 290 4.79 4.14 23.84
C ILE A 290 4.51 3.29 25.07
N ASP A 291 5.45 3.32 26.01
CA ASP A 291 5.38 2.58 27.27
C ASP A 291 4.91 3.51 28.38
N PHE A 292 3.97 3.04 29.18
CA PHE A 292 3.39 3.80 30.28
C PHE A 292 2.99 2.87 31.41
N SER A 293 2.99 3.37 32.64
CA SER A 293 2.65 2.57 33.80
C SER A 293 2.09 3.42 34.92
N VAL A 294 1.41 2.78 35.86
CA VAL A 294 1.15 3.38 37.17
C VAL A 294 2.31 2.99 38.09
N PRO A 295 2.97 3.96 38.77
CA PRO A 295 4.03 3.67 39.73
C PRO A 295 3.44 3.14 41.04
N HIS A 296 2.78 2.00 40.96
CA HIS A 296 2.16 1.30 42.06
C HIS A 296 2.79 -0.08 42.18
N TYR A 297 3.40 -0.35 43.33
CA TYR A 297 4.19 -1.57 43.56
C TYR A 297 3.38 -2.70 44.22
N ASP A 298 2.10 -2.47 44.51
CA ASP A 298 1.25 -3.49 45.10
C ASP A 298 0.80 -4.49 44.02
N LYS A 299 1.40 -5.68 44.04
CA LYS A 299 1.12 -6.75 43.06
C LYS A 299 -0.30 -7.31 43.18
N TYR A 300 -1.02 -6.98 44.25
CA TYR A 300 -2.34 -7.53 44.53
C TYR A 300 -3.49 -6.66 44.00
N GLN A 301 -3.19 -5.54 43.33
CA GLN A 301 -4.18 -4.68 42.67
C GLN A 301 -3.99 -4.72 41.16
N GLY A 302 -5.03 -5.15 40.46
CA GLY A 302 -5.00 -5.29 39.00
C GLY A 302 -5.10 -3.95 38.31
N ILE A 303 -4.09 -3.58 37.54
CA ILE A 303 -4.08 -2.34 36.77
C ILE A 303 -4.33 -2.66 35.31
N LYS A 304 -5.43 -2.12 34.79
CA LYS A 304 -5.76 -2.14 33.36
C LYS A 304 -5.50 -0.79 32.74
N TYR A 305 -5.16 -0.79 31.48
CA TYR A 305 -4.84 0.38 30.69
C TYR A 305 -5.77 0.51 29.50
N GLN A 306 -6.05 1.74 29.13
CA GLN A 306 -6.79 2.08 27.93
C GLN A 306 -6.10 3.28 27.30
N TYR A 307 -5.99 3.29 25.98
CA TYR A 307 -5.35 4.39 25.28
C TYR A 307 -6.09 4.74 23.98
N LYS A 308 -5.75 5.89 23.42
CA LYS A 308 -6.17 6.33 22.10
C LYS A 308 -5.13 7.26 21.47
N LEU A 309 -5.19 7.39 20.15
CA LEU A 309 -4.29 8.25 19.39
C LEU A 309 -5.09 9.21 18.52
N GLU A 310 -5.33 10.42 19.05
CA GLU A 310 -5.99 11.48 18.29
C GLU A 310 -5.11 11.86 17.09
N GLY A 311 -5.71 11.93 15.90
CA GLY A 311 -5.01 11.99 14.61
C GLY A 311 -4.97 10.65 13.86
N HIS A 312 -5.29 9.54 14.51
CA HIS A 312 -5.49 8.21 13.89
C HIS A 312 -6.87 7.63 14.21
N SER A 313 -7.24 7.55 15.49
CA SER A 313 -8.58 7.17 15.96
C SER A 313 -8.95 7.95 17.22
N ASN A 314 -10.20 8.40 17.30
CA ASN A 314 -10.71 9.15 18.45
C ASN A 314 -11.33 8.26 19.54
N GLU A 315 -11.48 6.96 19.27
CA GLU A 315 -12.05 5.98 20.21
C GLU A 315 -10.97 5.41 21.13
N TRP A 316 -11.38 5.09 22.36
CA TRP A 316 -10.53 4.38 23.30
C TRP A 316 -10.49 2.89 22.97
N THR A 317 -9.34 2.24 23.10
CA THR A 317 -9.20 0.77 22.98
C THR A 317 -10.02 0.05 24.04
N ASP A 318 -10.13 -1.28 24.00
CA ASP A 318 -10.55 -2.02 25.19
C ASP A 318 -9.52 -1.91 26.32
N TRP A 319 -9.93 -2.25 27.54
CA TRP A 319 -9.05 -2.32 28.70
C TRP A 319 -8.09 -3.50 28.57
N THR A 320 -6.78 -3.24 28.67
CA THR A 320 -5.71 -4.26 28.53
C THR A 320 -4.81 -4.27 29.76
N ASP A 321 -4.18 -5.40 30.09
CA ASP A 321 -3.22 -5.48 31.19
C ASP A 321 -1.81 -4.98 30.80
N LYS A 322 -1.59 -4.66 29.52
CA LYS A 322 -0.31 -4.18 29.00
C LYS A 322 -0.25 -2.65 29.02
N GLY A 323 0.78 -2.13 29.68
CA GLY A 323 1.15 -0.72 29.69
C GLY A 323 1.94 -0.28 28.45
N GLU A 324 1.54 -0.76 27.27
CA GLU A 324 2.25 -0.55 26.00
C GLU A 324 1.23 -0.23 24.89
N ALA A 325 1.49 0.81 24.11
CA ALA A 325 0.75 1.11 22.90
C ALA A 325 1.71 1.11 21.69
N ARG A 326 1.36 0.34 20.67
CA ARG A 326 2.18 0.19 19.46
C ARG A 326 1.40 0.66 18.24
N PHE A 327 1.98 1.60 17.50
CA PHE A 327 1.40 2.15 16.28
C PHE A 327 2.33 1.92 15.10
N GLU A 328 1.80 1.33 14.04
CA GLU A 328 2.56 0.99 12.84
C GLU A 328 2.19 1.90 11.67
N ASN A 329 3.21 2.30 10.89
CA ASN A 329 3.09 3.05 9.64
C ASN A 329 2.19 4.30 9.74
N LEU A 330 2.36 5.10 10.80
CA LEU A 330 1.64 6.36 10.95
C LEU A 330 2.02 7.35 9.84
N SER A 331 1.00 7.96 9.24
CA SER A 331 1.17 9.01 8.23
C SER A 331 1.84 10.27 8.80
N PHE A 332 2.29 11.17 7.93
CA PHE A 332 2.74 12.48 8.39
C PHE A 332 1.56 13.26 9.00
N GLY A 333 1.80 13.99 10.08
CA GLY A 333 0.73 14.66 10.80
C GLY A 333 1.08 14.97 12.24
N GLU A 334 0.12 15.53 12.96
CA GLU A 334 0.21 15.82 14.40
C GLU A 334 -0.69 14.84 15.14
N TYR A 335 -0.11 14.21 16.16
CA TYR A 335 -0.76 13.18 16.94
C TYR A 335 -0.75 13.53 18.42
N THR A 336 -1.85 13.21 19.10
CA THR A 336 -1.93 13.31 20.55
C THR A 336 -2.29 11.95 21.13
N PHE A 337 -1.29 11.29 21.69
CA PHE A 337 -1.48 10.06 22.44
C PHE A 337 -2.10 10.37 23.79
N LYS A 338 -3.15 9.64 24.15
CA LYS A 338 -3.80 9.71 25.46
C LYS A 338 -3.92 8.32 26.07
N ALA A 339 -3.53 8.18 27.33
CA ALA A 339 -3.69 6.94 28.09
C ALA A 339 -4.28 7.20 29.48
N ARG A 340 -5.05 6.25 29.97
CA ARG A 340 -5.56 6.23 31.34
C ARG A 340 -5.46 4.81 31.90
N ALA A 341 -5.32 4.72 33.21
CA ALA A 341 -5.29 3.46 33.92
C ALA A 341 -6.56 3.29 34.76
N LYS A 342 -6.90 2.04 35.06
CA LYS A 342 -7.99 1.66 35.94
C LYS A 342 -7.48 0.62 36.90
N MET A 343 -7.70 0.87 38.18
CA MET A 343 -7.43 -0.04 39.27
C MET A 343 -8.78 -0.37 39.89
N GLU A 344 -9.19 -1.63 39.81
CA GLU A 344 -10.56 -2.05 40.15
C GLU A 344 -11.62 -1.26 39.33
N ASN A 345 -12.41 -0.41 40.01
CA ASN A 345 -13.41 0.45 39.39
C ASN A 345 -12.99 1.93 39.35
N LYS A 346 -11.81 2.27 39.87
CA LYS A 346 -11.32 3.65 39.93
C LYS A 346 -10.41 3.91 38.73
N ILE A 347 -10.65 5.01 38.03
CA ILE A 347 -9.80 5.49 36.93
C ILE A 347 -8.72 6.41 37.50
N SER A 348 -7.54 6.44 36.86
CA SER A 348 -6.44 7.33 37.22
C SER A 348 -6.88 8.80 37.25
N ASN A 349 -6.30 9.57 38.17
CA ASN A 349 -6.66 10.98 38.35
C ASN A 349 -6.26 11.85 37.15
N ASN A 350 -5.18 11.47 36.47
CA ASN A 350 -4.73 12.10 35.24
C ASN A 350 -5.05 11.24 34.01
N VAL A 351 -5.12 11.93 32.87
CA VAL A 351 -5.00 11.30 31.55
C VAL A 351 -3.60 11.63 31.04
N LEU A 352 -2.75 10.62 30.92
CA LEU A 352 -1.43 10.78 30.34
C LEU A 352 -1.60 11.30 28.91
N THR A 353 -0.95 12.41 28.58
CA THR A 353 -1.02 13.03 27.26
C THR A 353 0.40 13.21 26.72
N PHE A 354 0.67 12.69 25.51
CA PHE A 354 1.94 12.85 24.81
C PHE A 354 1.68 13.31 23.38
N LYS A 355 2.20 14.48 23.01
CA LYS A 355 2.01 15.07 21.68
C LYS A 355 3.28 14.87 20.85
N PHE A 356 3.13 14.40 19.63
CA PHE A 356 4.24 14.25 18.70
C PHE A 356 3.83 14.56 17.26
N LYS A 357 4.82 14.88 16.42
CA LYS A 357 4.61 15.23 15.02
C LYS A 357 5.48 14.37 14.12
N ILE A 358 4.89 13.78 13.09
CA ILE A 358 5.62 13.06 12.04
C ILE A 358 5.79 14.01 10.86
N LYS A 359 7.04 14.27 10.47
CA LYS A 359 7.37 15.16 9.34
C LYS A 359 6.82 14.60 8.01
N ARG A 360 6.56 15.52 7.08
CA ARG A 360 6.21 15.15 5.70
C ARG A 360 7.38 14.40 5.04
N PRO A 361 7.12 13.38 4.21
CA PRO A 361 8.17 12.74 3.41
C PRO A 361 8.90 13.75 2.52
N TRP A 362 10.19 13.52 2.26
CA TRP A 362 11.02 14.43 1.47
C TRP A 362 10.50 14.66 0.05
N TYR A 363 9.86 13.65 -0.58
CA TYR A 363 9.29 13.77 -1.92
C TYR A 363 7.99 14.60 -1.98
N LEU A 364 7.35 14.85 -0.83
CA LEU A 364 6.21 15.79 -0.67
C LEU A 364 6.64 17.14 -0.08
N SER A 365 7.94 17.40 0.02
CA SER A 365 8.44 18.68 0.49
C SER A 365 8.18 19.78 -0.54
N ASN A 366 7.98 21.02 -0.08
CA ASN A 366 7.78 22.20 -0.95
C ASN A 366 8.86 22.36 -2.05
N PRO A 367 10.18 22.19 -1.79
CA PRO A 367 11.18 22.27 -2.86
C PRO A 367 11.05 21.13 -3.88
N MET A 368 10.63 19.93 -3.46
CA MET A 368 10.39 18.83 -4.41
C MET A 368 9.16 19.08 -5.28
N LEU A 369 8.09 19.63 -4.70
CA LEU A 369 6.92 20.05 -5.47
C LEU A 369 7.29 21.10 -6.54
N LEU A 370 8.18 22.04 -6.21
CA LEU A 370 8.72 23.00 -7.17
C LEU A 370 9.58 22.30 -8.25
N ALA A 371 10.41 21.33 -7.86
CA ALA A 371 11.22 20.55 -8.81
C ALA A 371 10.33 19.78 -9.80
N TYR A 372 9.23 19.16 -9.33
CA TYR A 372 8.24 18.51 -10.20
C TYR A 372 7.58 19.52 -11.16
N PHE A 373 7.23 20.71 -10.67
CA PHE A 373 6.69 21.77 -11.52
C PHE A 373 7.69 22.22 -12.61
N ILE A 374 8.97 22.38 -12.26
CA ILE A 374 10.04 22.71 -13.20
C ILE A 374 10.25 21.58 -14.22
N LEU A 375 10.23 20.32 -13.78
CA LEU A 375 10.34 19.16 -14.65
C LEU A 375 9.20 19.12 -15.68
N ILE A 376 7.96 19.39 -15.24
CA ILE A 376 6.81 19.50 -16.13
C ILE A 376 7.02 20.64 -17.14
N MET A 377 7.46 21.81 -16.70
CA MET A 377 7.77 22.95 -17.60
C MET A 377 8.89 22.62 -18.59
N LEU A 378 9.91 21.88 -18.17
CA LEU A 378 10.99 21.42 -19.04
C LEU A 378 10.46 20.44 -20.09
N ILE A 379 9.60 19.50 -19.71
CA ILE A 379 8.94 18.58 -20.65
C ILE A 379 8.13 19.39 -21.67
N PHE A 380 7.31 20.35 -21.22
CA PHE A 380 6.57 21.24 -22.14
C PHE A 380 7.50 22.03 -23.07
N TYR A 381 8.62 22.54 -22.56
CA TYR A 381 9.61 23.27 -23.35
C TYR A 381 10.26 22.37 -24.40
N ILE A 382 10.64 21.14 -24.04
CA ILE A 382 11.23 20.16 -24.97
C ILE A 382 10.20 19.80 -26.05
N VAL A 383 8.96 19.49 -25.68
CA VAL A 383 7.88 19.19 -26.64
C VAL A 383 7.65 20.38 -27.58
N HIS A 384 7.61 21.61 -27.06
CA HIS A 384 7.50 22.82 -27.87
C HIS A 384 8.67 22.98 -28.84
N ARG A 385 9.91 22.74 -28.39
CA ARG A 385 11.12 22.81 -29.23
C ARG A 385 11.10 21.76 -30.33
N ILE A 386 10.69 20.53 -30.02
CA ILE A 386 10.55 19.44 -30.98
C ILE A 386 9.50 19.81 -32.03
N ASN A 387 8.31 20.27 -31.61
CA ASN A 387 7.26 20.70 -32.52
C ASN A 387 7.72 21.86 -33.43
N LYS A 388 8.42 22.85 -32.87
CA LYS A 388 8.99 23.96 -33.65
C LYS A 388 10.04 23.49 -34.66
N TYR A 389 10.88 22.52 -34.29
CA TYR A 389 11.85 21.91 -35.20
C TYR A 389 11.15 21.20 -36.36
N TYR A 390 10.12 20.38 -36.09
CA TYR A 390 9.35 19.71 -37.14
C TYR A 390 8.62 20.71 -38.05
N TYR A 391 7.99 21.74 -37.48
CA TYR A 391 7.33 22.80 -38.25
C TYR A 391 8.30 23.53 -39.19
N ASN A 392 9.47 23.94 -38.68
CA ASN A 392 10.49 24.61 -39.51
C ASN A 392 11.07 23.68 -40.59
N LYS A 393 11.23 22.40 -40.30
CA LYS A 393 11.68 21.40 -41.29
C LYS A 393 10.66 21.25 -42.42
N GLU A 394 9.37 21.19 -42.08
CA GLU A 394 8.30 21.13 -43.07
C GLU A 394 8.27 22.38 -43.96
N LEU A 395 8.43 23.57 -43.36
CA LEU A 395 8.50 24.82 -44.10
C LEU A 395 9.69 24.86 -45.07
N LYS A 396 10.86 24.38 -44.64
CA LYS A 396 12.06 24.30 -45.49
C LYS A 396 11.88 23.31 -46.64
N ASN A 397 11.20 22.19 -46.42
CA ASN A 397 10.89 21.24 -47.49
C ASN A 397 9.97 21.87 -48.54
N LYS A 398 8.92 22.60 -48.11
CA LYS A 398 8.03 23.33 -49.02
C LYS A 398 8.77 24.40 -49.84
N GLN A 399 9.71 25.12 -49.22
CA GLN A 399 10.57 26.08 -49.92
C GLN A 399 11.48 25.41 -50.94
N LEU A 400 12.06 24.25 -50.60
CA LEU A 400 12.91 23.51 -51.52
C LEU A 400 12.11 22.98 -52.73
N GLU A 401 10.87 22.55 -52.51
CA GLU A 401 9.96 22.15 -53.59
C GLU A 401 9.61 23.32 -54.51
N SER A 402 9.31 24.50 -53.96
CA SER A 402 9.04 25.68 -54.78
C SER A 402 10.28 26.17 -55.54
N GLU A 403 11.47 26.14 -54.94
CA GLU A 403 12.72 26.45 -55.62
C GLU A 403 13.00 25.50 -56.79
N LYS A 404 12.78 24.19 -56.60
CA LYS A 404 12.89 23.20 -57.68
C LYS A 404 11.92 23.49 -58.82
N LEU A 405 10.67 23.85 -58.49
CA LEU A 405 9.66 24.21 -59.48
C LEU A 405 10.08 25.45 -60.29
N ILE A 406 10.55 26.50 -59.61
CA ILE A 406 11.07 27.72 -60.25
C ILE A 406 12.26 27.40 -61.15
N MET A 407 13.19 26.56 -60.68
CA MET A 407 14.35 26.14 -61.46
C MET A 407 13.94 25.37 -62.72
N HIS A 408 12.95 24.50 -62.63
CA HIS A 408 12.42 23.75 -63.78
C HIS A 408 11.82 24.69 -64.83
N ILE A 409 10.97 25.63 -64.41
CA ILE A 409 10.36 26.64 -65.30
C ILE A 409 11.43 27.49 -65.99
N LYS A 410 12.46 27.90 -65.23
CA LYS A 410 13.55 28.73 -65.77
C LYS A 410 14.38 27.99 -66.82
N ASN A 411 14.62 26.69 -66.63
CA ASN A 411 15.30 25.85 -67.62
C ASN A 411 14.48 25.69 -68.90
N GLU A 412 13.16 25.51 -68.78
CA GLU A 412 12.28 25.46 -69.96
C GLU A 412 12.31 26.76 -70.75
N GLN A 413 12.26 27.92 -70.07
CA GLN A 413 12.38 29.24 -70.71
C GLN A 413 13.72 29.41 -71.44
N LEU A 414 14.84 29.03 -70.81
CA LEU A 414 16.16 29.12 -71.43
C LEU A 414 16.27 28.27 -72.71
N ASN A 415 15.69 27.07 -72.71
CA ASN A 415 15.67 26.22 -73.90
C ASN A 415 14.86 26.84 -75.04
N GLN A 416 13.71 27.44 -74.75
CA GLN A 416 12.91 28.16 -75.75
C GLN A 416 13.67 29.36 -76.35
N ASP A 417 14.40 30.12 -75.51
CA ASP A 417 15.20 31.25 -75.98
C ASP A 417 16.35 30.84 -76.90
N ILE A 418 16.99 29.70 -76.64
CA ILE A 418 18.02 29.12 -77.51
C ILE A 418 17.42 28.74 -78.86
N GLU A 419 16.25 28.10 -78.86
CA GLU A 419 15.57 27.67 -80.09
C GLU A 419 15.16 28.86 -80.97
N ASN A 420 14.64 29.93 -80.36
CA ASN A 420 14.27 31.15 -81.06
C ASN A 420 15.47 31.83 -81.75
N LYS A 421 16.62 31.94 -81.06
CA LYS A 421 17.83 32.53 -81.64
C LYS A 421 18.39 31.73 -82.82
N ASN A 422 18.36 30.41 -82.76
CA ASN A 422 18.80 29.55 -83.87
C ASN A 422 17.92 29.71 -85.11
N ARG A 423 16.61 29.93 -84.91
CA ARG A 423 15.65 30.19 -86.01
C ARG A 423 15.90 31.51 -86.71
N GLU A 424 16.13 32.60 -85.96
CA GLU A 424 16.47 33.91 -86.54
C GLU A 424 17.75 33.85 -87.39
N LEU A 425 18.78 33.17 -86.89
CA LEU A 425 20.05 33.01 -87.60
C LEU A 425 19.84 32.26 -88.94
N THR A 426 19.03 31.21 -88.94
CA THR A 426 18.77 30.39 -90.13
C THR A 426 17.98 31.16 -91.20
N LEU A 427 16.99 31.95 -90.80
CA LEU A 427 16.21 32.79 -91.72
C LEU A 427 17.09 33.87 -92.40
N SER A 428 18.01 34.48 -91.63
CA SER A 428 18.97 35.44 -92.17
C SER A 428 19.90 34.80 -93.21
N LYS A 429 20.45 33.62 -92.93
CA LYS A 429 21.30 32.85 -93.87
C LYS A 429 20.56 32.57 -95.19
N MET A 430 19.34 32.06 -95.12
CA MET A 430 18.55 31.70 -96.31
C MET A 430 18.17 32.91 -97.17
N SER A 431 17.85 34.05 -96.55
CA SER A 431 17.50 35.29 -97.27
C SER A 431 18.66 35.80 -98.13
N ILE A 432 19.88 35.79 -97.58
CA ILE A 432 21.09 36.22 -98.29
C ILE A 432 21.43 35.27 -99.44
N ILE A 433 21.33 33.95 -99.22
CA ILE A 433 21.61 32.95 -100.26
C ILE A 433 20.63 33.10 -101.44
N LYS A 434 19.31 33.14 -101.17
CA LYS A 434 18.29 33.28 -102.22
C LYS A 434 18.42 34.58 -103.00
N LYS A 435 18.73 35.70 -102.33
CA LYS A 435 18.98 36.98 -102.98
C LYS A 435 20.13 36.88 -103.99
N ASN A 436 21.24 36.25 -103.61
CA ASN A 436 22.41 36.13 -104.48
C ASN A 436 22.22 35.11 -105.61
N GLU A 437 21.47 34.03 -105.39
CA GLU A 437 21.07 33.11 -106.47
C GLU A 437 20.17 33.80 -107.50
N LEU A 438 19.17 34.57 -107.07
CA LEU A 438 18.27 35.29 -107.96
C LEU A 438 19.03 36.33 -108.81
N LEU A 439 19.96 37.08 -108.21
CA LEU A 439 20.82 38.02 -108.93
C LEU A 439 21.74 37.32 -109.94
N ASN A 440 22.27 36.14 -109.60
CA ASN A 440 23.07 35.33 -110.53
C ASN A 440 22.23 34.76 -111.69
N ASN A 441 20.98 34.38 -111.43
CA ASN A 441 20.06 33.91 -112.48
C ASN A 441 19.68 35.06 -113.43
N ILE A 442 19.34 36.24 -112.90
CA ILE A 442 19.09 37.45 -113.70
C ILE A 442 20.32 37.80 -114.55
N LYS A 443 21.53 37.71 -113.98
CA LYS A 443 22.79 37.91 -114.71
C LYS A 443 22.98 36.92 -115.86
N LYS A 444 22.51 35.68 -115.70
CA LYS A 444 22.66 34.62 -116.70
C LYS A 444 21.66 34.78 -117.85
N GLU A 445 20.41 35.15 -117.54
CA GLU A 445 19.37 35.47 -118.53
C GLU A 445 19.77 36.68 -119.39
N LEU A 446 20.26 37.76 -118.76
CA LEU A 446 20.72 38.97 -119.47
C LEU A 446 21.98 38.76 -120.34
N LYS A 447 22.64 37.59 -120.24
CA LYS A 447 23.82 37.24 -121.04
C LYS A 447 23.46 36.45 -122.31
N ASN A 448 22.21 36.00 -122.43
CA ASN A 448 21.74 35.11 -123.49
C ASN A 448 20.88 35.82 -124.56
N GLU A 449 20.63 37.13 -124.44
CA GLU A 449 19.99 37.94 -125.49
C GLU A 449 21.04 38.77 -126.24
N ASP A 450 21.16 38.49 -127.54
CA ASP A 450 22.03 39.21 -128.48
C ASP A 450 21.44 40.58 -128.84
N GLU A 451 22.34 41.58 -128.91
CA GLU A 451 22.20 42.87 -129.61
C GLU A 451 21.13 43.89 -129.15
N GLU A 452 21.26 44.43 -127.93
CA GLU A 452 20.86 45.84 -127.69
C GLU A 452 21.84 46.61 -126.78
N LYS A 453 22.16 47.85 -127.19
CA LYS A 453 23.22 48.74 -126.65
C LYS A 453 23.07 49.17 -125.18
N ASN A 454 22.11 48.66 -124.40
CA ASN A 454 21.86 49.04 -123.00
C ASN A 454 21.98 47.91 -121.95
N VAL A 455 22.30 46.67 -122.34
CA VAL A 455 22.42 45.54 -121.39
C VAL A 455 23.70 45.60 -120.53
N GLY A 456 24.77 46.23 -121.03
CA GLY A 456 26.05 46.33 -120.33
C GLY A 456 26.05 47.19 -119.06
N SER A 457 25.13 48.16 -118.93
CA SER A 457 25.00 49.03 -117.74
C SER A 457 24.30 48.30 -116.59
N VAL A 458 23.32 47.45 -116.91
CA VAL A 458 22.57 46.62 -115.95
C VAL A 458 23.46 45.51 -115.38
N ILE A 459 24.26 44.84 -116.23
CA ILE A 459 25.25 43.85 -115.78
C ILE A 459 26.27 44.48 -114.81
N LYS A 460 26.74 45.72 -115.08
CA LYS A 460 27.63 46.45 -114.16
C LYS A 460 26.97 46.80 -112.82
N LEU A 461 25.69 47.16 -112.82
CA LEU A 461 24.91 47.41 -111.60
C LEU A 461 24.71 46.14 -110.76
N ILE A 462 24.52 44.99 -111.42
CA ILE A 462 24.44 43.68 -110.78
C ILE A 462 25.82 43.30 -110.21
N ASP A 463 26.91 43.49 -110.95
CA ASP A 463 28.27 43.23 -110.46
C ASP A 463 28.64 44.11 -109.26
N LYS A 464 28.21 45.38 -109.24
CA LYS A 464 28.40 46.29 -108.10
C LYS A 464 27.63 45.84 -106.85
N ASN A 465 26.42 45.28 -107.02
CA ASN A 465 25.62 44.78 -105.90
C ASN A 465 26.08 43.40 -105.40
N LEU A 466 26.53 42.51 -106.30
CA LEU A 466 27.08 41.20 -105.92
C LEU A 466 28.42 41.32 -105.17
N ASN A 467 29.22 42.35 -105.48
CA ASN A 467 30.55 42.56 -104.88
C ASN A 467 30.56 43.63 -103.77
N ASN A 468 29.42 43.96 -103.16
CA ASN A 468 29.36 44.95 -102.10
C ASN A 468 30.05 44.45 -100.81
N THR A 469 31.12 45.13 -100.40
CA THR A 469 31.90 44.82 -99.19
C THR A 469 31.12 45.05 -97.89
N LYS A 470 30.03 45.83 -97.88
CA LYS A 470 29.19 46.06 -96.69
C LYS A 470 28.48 44.80 -96.19
N ASP A 471 28.09 43.88 -97.08
CA ASP A 471 27.39 42.66 -96.68
C ASP A 471 28.32 41.73 -95.88
N TRP A 472 29.63 41.76 -96.16
CA TRP A 472 30.63 41.03 -95.37
C TRP A 472 30.81 41.63 -93.97
N GLU A 473 30.85 42.95 -93.82
CA GLU A 473 30.98 43.61 -92.51
C GLU A 473 29.78 43.34 -91.60
N VAL A 474 28.56 43.44 -92.15
CA VAL A 474 27.32 43.11 -91.42
C VAL A 474 27.32 41.63 -91.01
N PHE A 475 27.73 40.74 -91.92
CA PHE A 475 27.83 39.32 -91.65
C PHE A 475 28.87 38.98 -90.56
N VAL A 476 30.05 39.59 -90.59
CA VAL A 476 31.08 39.40 -89.54
C VAL A 476 30.59 39.90 -88.19
N LYS A 477 29.85 41.02 -88.15
CA LYS A 477 29.26 41.53 -86.91
C LYS A 477 28.21 40.57 -86.34
N ALA A 478 27.37 39.98 -87.18
CA ALA A 478 26.40 38.97 -86.76
C ALA A 478 27.09 37.67 -86.31
N PHE A 479 28.11 37.21 -87.04
CA PHE A 479 28.88 36.01 -86.70
C PHE A 479 29.61 36.16 -85.36
N ASN A 480 30.28 37.29 -85.11
CA ASN A 480 30.98 37.54 -83.85
C ASN A 480 30.04 37.62 -82.63
N ASN A 481 28.75 37.91 -82.82
CA ASN A 481 27.77 37.83 -81.72
C ASN A 481 27.45 36.38 -81.34
N THR A 482 27.49 35.45 -82.30
CA THR A 482 27.15 34.04 -82.11
C THR A 482 28.37 33.20 -81.73
N ASP A 483 29.53 33.44 -82.34
CA ASP A 483 30.76 32.65 -82.15
C ASP A 483 31.94 33.59 -81.82
N LYS A 484 31.95 34.08 -80.58
CA LYS A 484 32.93 35.04 -80.08
C LYS A 484 34.34 34.44 -80.07
N GLY A 485 35.27 35.09 -80.77
CA GLY A 485 36.71 34.78 -80.73
C GLY A 485 37.21 33.76 -81.77
N PHE A 486 36.33 33.19 -82.61
CA PHE A 486 36.76 32.28 -83.68
C PHE A 486 37.72 32.95 -84.67
N LEU A 487 37.41 34.17 -85.12
CA LEU A 487 38.28 34.90 -86.05
C LEU A 487 39.65 35.23 -85.45
N ASP A 488 39.69 35.53 -84.15
CA ASP A 488 40.93 35.83 -83.44
C ASP A 488 41.77 34.56 -83.26
N LYS A 489 41.15 33.43 -82.90
CA LYS A 489 41.81 32.10 -82.87
C LYS A 489 42.37 31.71 -84.25
N MET A 490 41.60 31.90 -85.32
CA MET A 490 42.03 31.57 -86.69
C MET A 490 43.23 32.40 -87.13
N LYS A 491 43.26 33.70 -86.83
CA LYS A 491 44.42 34.57 -87.13
C LYS A 491 45.64 34.20 -86.29
N THR A 492 45.43 33.74 -85.06
CA THR A 492 46.52 33.34 -84.16
C THR A 492 47.16 32.02 -84.61
N LEU A 493 46.34 31.03 -84.99
CA LEU A 493 46.82 29.70 -85.42
C LEU A 493 47.39 29.70 -86.83
N HIS A 494 46.83 30.51 -87.73
CA HIS A 494 47.17 30.53 -89.15
C HIS A 494 47.39 31.97 -89.64
N PRO A 495 48.52 32.61 -89.26
CA PRO A 495 48.79 34.02 -89.56
C PRO A 495 48.95 34.32 -91.06
N ASP A 496 49.27 33.32 -91.88
CA ASP A 496 49.50 33.47 -93.33
C ASP A 496 48.21 33.52 -94.16
N LEU A 497 47.04 33.42 -93.52
CA LEU A 497 45.74 33.46 -94.22
C LEU A 497 45.39 34.88 -94.64
N THR A 498 44.99 35.02 -95.91
CA THR A 498 44.50 36.30 -96.43
C THR A 498 43.09 36.61 -95.92
N PRO A 499 42.63 37.87 -95.98
CA PRO A 499 41.25 38.22 -95.62
C PRO A 499 40.17 37.38 -96.35
N ASN A 500 40.43 37.01 -97.61
CA ASN A 500 39.53 36.15 -98.39
C ASN A 500 39.56 34.68 -97.91
N ASP A 501 40.70 34.22 -97.40
CA ASP A 501 40.85 32.89 -96.81
C ASP A 501 40.06 32.79 -95.50
N LEU A 502 40.18 33.80 -94.63
CA LEU A 502 39.39 33.93 -93.41
C LEU A 502 37.88 33.97 -93.69
N ARG A 503 37.48 34.66 -94.77
CA ARG A 503 36.07 34.72 -95.20
C ARG A 503 35.50 33.35 -95.51
N ILE A 504 36.26 32.50 -96.21
CA ILE A 504 35.85 31.11 -96.47
C ILE A 504 35.79 30.31 -95.17
N CYS A 505 36.73 30.51 -94.24
CA CYS A 505 36.73 29.80 -92.96
C CYS A 505 35.48 30.09 -92.13
N VAL A 506 35.01 31.34 -92.11
CA VAL A 506 33.75 31.70 -91.44
C VAL A 506 32.56 30.98 -92.09
N TYR A 507 32.50 30.92 -93.43
CA TYR A 507 31.43 30.18 -94.09
C TYR A 507 31.47 28.68 -93.79
N LEU A 508 32.67 28.09 -93.71
CA LEU A 508 32.85 26.68 -93.33
C LEU A 508 32.51 26.43 -91.85
N ARG A 509 32.81 27.37 -90.96
CA ARG A 509 32.43 27.34 -89.54
C ARG A 509 30.92 27.37 -89.34
N MET A 510 30.22 28.00 -90.27
CA MET A 510 28.76 27.99 -90.33
C MET A 510 28.19 26.75 -91.04
N ASN A 511 29.04 25.76 -91.30
CA ASN A 511 28.73 24.49 -91.96
C ASN A 511 28.16 24.63 -93.38
N LEU A 512 28.55 25.68 -94.11
CA LEU A 512 28.09 25.88 -95.49
C LEU A 512 28.87 24.98 -96.47
N THR A 513 28.14 24.38 -97.41
CA THR A 513 28.69 23.56 -98.48
C THR A 513 29.35 24.41 -99.57
N SER A 514 30.24 23.84 -100.39
CA SER A 514 30.86 24.57 -101.51
C SER A 514 29.83 25.12 -102.51
N LYS A 515 28.67 24.46 -102.64
CA LYS A 515 27.55 24.91 -103.46
C LYS A 515 26.90 26.18 -102.91
N GLU A 516 26.77 26.29 -101.59
CA GLU A 516 26.18 27.47 -100.92
C GLU A 516 27.17 28.63 -100.79
N ILE A 517 28.46 28.35 -100.68
CA ILE A 517 29.51 29.37 -100.59
C ILE A 517 29.73 30.07 -101.94
N ALA A 518 29.57 29.36 -103.05
CA ALA A 518 29.82 29.87 -104.40
C ALA A 518 28.98 31.14 -104.72
N PRO A 519 27.65 31.16 -104.50
CA PRO A 519 26.84 32.36 -104.63
C PRO A 519 27.26 33.51 -103.71
N LEU A 520 27.71 33.22 -102.49
CA LEU A 520 28.12 34.24 -101.50
C LEU A 520 29.44 34.94 -101.86
N LEU A 521 30.29 34.25 -102.61
CA LEU A 521 31.58 34.77 -103.07
C LEU A 521 31.56 35.22 -104.54
N ASN A 522 30.43 35.07 -105.23
CA ASN A 522 30.28 35.39 -106.65
C ASN A 522 31.36 34.70 -107.52
N ILE A 523 31.65 33.43 -107.23
CA ILE A 523 32.61 32.60 -107.96
C ILE A 523 32.03 31.21 -108.24
N SER A 524 32.62 30.47 -109.18
CA SER A 524 32.18 29.11 -109.47
C SER A 524 32.40 28.16 -108.28
N VAL A 525 31.55 27.13 -108.14
CA VAL A 525 31.73 26.05 -107.15
C VAL A 525 33.14 25.45 -107.24
N LYS A 526 33.64 25.22 -108.46
CA LYS A 526 35.00 24.74 -108.74
C LYS A 526 36.08 25.70 -108.21
N SER A 527 35.84 27.01 -108.23
CA SER A 527 36.75 28.00 -107.62
C SER A 527 36.73 27.93 -106.10
N VAL A 528 35.57 27.70 -105.47
CA VAL A 528 35.47 27.49 -104.02
C VAL A 528 36.22 26.23 -103.61
N GLU A 529 36.05 25.12 -104.33
CA GLU A 529 36.76 23.86 -104.09
C GLU A 529 38.28 24.03 -104.21
N THR A 530 38.73 24.75 -105.25
CA THR A 530 40.15 25.07 -105.43
C THR A 530 40.67 25.93 -104.26
N LYS A 531 39.90 26.92 -103.80
CA LYS A 531 40.27 27.72 -102.63
C LYS A 531 40.30 26.90 -101.34
N ARG A 532 39.35 25.97 -101.13
CA ARG A 532 39.35 25.04 -99.98
C ARG A 532 40.58 24.13 -99.99
N TYR A 533 40.97 23.62 -101.16
CA TYR A 533 42.21 22.85 -101.32
C TYR A 533 43.45 23.69 -100.97
N ARG A 534 43.50 24.96 -101.40
CA ARG A 534 44.59 25.89 -101.06
C ARG A 534 44.63 26.23 -99.57
N LEU A 535 43.47 26.46 -98.94
CA LEU A 535 43.33 26.68 -97.50
C LEU A 535 43.89 25.51 -96.71
N ARG A 536 43.50 24.29 -97.10
CA ARG A 536 44.00 23.05 -96.48
C ARG A 536 45.53 22.93 -96.57
N LYS A 537 46.11 23.27 -97.73
CA LYS A 537 47.59 23.32 -97.89
C LYS A 537 48.24 24.42 -97.04
N ARG A 538 47.66 25.62 -96.97
CA ARG A 538 48.18 26.74 -96.16
C ARG A 538 48.12 26.47 -94.66
N MET A 539 47.11 25.74 -94.20
CA MET A 539 46.95 25.31 -92.81
C MET A 539 47.76 24.05 -92.47
N ASN A 540 48.51 23.51 -93.43
CA ASN A 540 49.35 22.31 -93.29
C ASN A 540 48.61 21.08 -92.72
N LEU A 541 47.35 20.87 -93.13
CA LEU A 541 46.51 19.79 -92.60
C LEU A 541 46.89 18.41 -93.17
N PRO A 542 46.97 17.34 -92.34
CA PRO A 542 47.24 15.95 -92.78
C PRO A 542 46.21 15.44 -93.80
N HIS A 543 46.58 14.49 -94.67
CA HIS A 543 45.70 13.97 -95.74
C HIS A 543 44.34 13.46 -95.23
N GLU A 544 44.31 12.92 -94.02
CA GLU A 544 43.16 12.27 -93.41
C GLU A 544 42.19 13.24 -92.71
N GLU A 545 42.62 14.48 -92.44
CA GLU A 545 41.80 15.44 -91.68
C GLU A 545 40.89 16.28 -92.61
N SER A 546 39.59 16.30 -92.31
CA SER A 546 38.62 17.14 -93.02
C SER A 546 38.77 18.60 -92.62
N LEU A 547 39.00 19.48 -93.62
CA LEU A 547 39.07 20.94 -93.42
C LEU A 547 37.84 21.49 -92.67
N VAL A 548 36.66 20.94 -92.91
CA VAL A 548 35.42 21.39 -92.25
C VAL A 548 35.42 20.99 -90.78
N ASN A 549 35.76 19.75 -90.46
CA ASN A 549 35.74 19.26 -89.08
C ASN A 549 36.78 19.99 -88.24
N TYR A 550 37.97 20.22 -88.80
CA TYR A 550 39.00 21.04 -88.17
C TYR A 550 38.45 22.44 -87.83
N ILE A 551 37.86 23.13 -88.81
CA ILE A 551 37.28 24.47 -88.61
C ILE A 551 36.11 24.46 -87.60
N LEU A 552 35.26 23.42 -87.59
CA LEU A 552 34.16 23.25 -86.63
C LEU A 552 34.63 22.89 -85.21
N SER A 553 35.88 22.46 -85.03
CA SER A 553 36.43 22.12 -83.71
C SER A 553 37.10 23.29 -82.97
N LEU A 554 37.48 24.36 -83.70
CA LEU A 554 38.15 25.54 -83.15
C LEU A 554 37.24 26.47 -82.34
#